data_AF-A0A7L1BTW5-F1
#
_entry.id   AF-A0A7L1BTW5-F1
#
_cell.length_a   1.000
_cell.length_b   1.000
_cell.length_c   1.000
_cell.angle_alpha   90.00
_cell.angle_beta   90.00
_cell.angle_gamma   90.00
#
_symmetry.space_group_name_H-M   'P 1'
#
loop_
_entity.id
_entity.type
_entity.pdbx_description
1 polymer ?
#
loop_
_entity_poly.entity_id
_entity_poly.type
_entity_poly.pdbx_seq_one_letter_code
_entity_poly.pdbx_strand_id
1 'polypeptide(L)'
;EEDERRGRGCTLQYQHAMVRVLTQFVAEPPEPGGQLSFLLGPDWQLDITEMVREFMQVEEPRIARLQEGQVLVGLELGMTTIQILSPLSDAILAEKTVTVLDEKVTITDLGVQLVTGLSLSLQLSPGSNRAIFATAVAQELLQSPKQEAAISCWIQFSDGSVMPLDIYDPKDFSLSATSLDEKVVSIHHDPRFTWPVIAAETEGQGALVRVEMVISESCQKSKRKSVLAVGS
;
A
#
# COMPACT_ATOMS: atom_id res chain seq x y z
N GLU A 1 -15.01 -17.95 21.36
CA GLU A 1 -15.23 -17.19 22.60
C GLU A 1 -13.93 -17.02 23.42
N GLU A 2 -12.79 -16.76 22.78
CA GLU A 2 -11.51 -16.43 23.46
C GLU A 2 -10.97 -15.02 23.10
N ASP A 3 -11.63 -14.28 22.22
CA ASP A 3 -11.18 -12.93 21.80
C ASP A 3 -11.77 -11.76 22.63
N GLU A 4 -12.74 -12.01 23.51
CA GLU A 4 -13.42 -10.94 24.26
C GLU A 4 -12.68 -10.47 25.53
N ARG A 5 -11.43 -10.91 25.74
CA ARG A 5 -10.64 -10.56 26.93
C ARG A 5 -9.29 -9.88 26.66
N ARG A 6 -9.05 -9.39 25.45
CA ARG A 6 -7.99 -8.39 25.23
C ARG A 6 -8.50 -7.03 25.72
N GLY A 7 -7.82 -6.49 26.73
CA GLY A 7 -8.27 -5.30 27.45
C GLY A 7 -8.61 -4.11 26.54
N ARG A 8 -9.52 -3.25 26.99
CA ARG A 8 -9.95 -2.02 26.30
C ARG A 8 -8.74 -1.10 26.05
N GLY A 9 -8.07 -1.25 24.91
CA GLY A 9 -6.97 -0.40 24.49
C GLY A 9 -6.22 -0.94 23.27
N CYS A 10 -5.78 -0.04 22.41
CA CYS A 10 -4.88 -0.37 21.31
C CYS A 10 -3.49 -0.76 21.83
N THR A 11 -2.83 -1.63 21.09
CA THR A 11 -1.42 -2.02 21.28
C THR A 11 -0.58 -1.51 20.12
N LEU A 12 0.74 -1.44 20.30
CA LEU A 12 1.66 -1.24 19.18
C LEU A 12 1.52 -2.40 18.20
N GLN A 13 1.68 -2.09 16.91
CA GLN A 13 1.73 -3.06 15.82
C GLN A 13 3.15 -3.09 15.25
N TYR A 14 3.56 -4.24 14.74
CA TYR A 14 4.74 -4.31 13.90
C TYR A 14 4.45 -3.72 12.52
N GLN A 15 5.49 -3.32 11.81
CA GLN A 15 5.34 -2.75 10.47
C GLN A 15 4.76 -3.76 9.47
N HIS A 16 4.08 -3.19 8.47
CA HIS A 16 3.63 -3.90 7.28
C HIS A 16 4.54 -3.52 6.10
N ALA A 17 4.72 -4.43 5.16
CA ALA A 17 5.50 -4.19 3.95
C ALA A 17 4.83 -4.83 2.73
N MET A 18 4.89 -4.16 1.60
CA MET A 18 4.45 -4.72 0.32
C MET A 18 5.49 -5.70 -0.21
N VAL A 19 5.03 -6.86 -0.66
CA VAL A 19 5.85 -7.89 -1.30
C VAL A 19 5.59 -7.87 -2.80
N ARG A 20 6.67 -7.84 -3.59
CA ARG A 20 6.62 -7.96 -5.05
C ARG A 20 7.56 -9.04 -5.50
N VAL A 21 7.09 -9.88 -6.42
CA VAL A 21 7.88 -10.94 -7.03
C VAL A 21 8.15 -10.55 -8.47
N LEU A 22 9.42 -10.34 -8.77
CA LEU A 22 9.89 -9.96 -10.10
C LEU A 22 10.68 -11.12 -10.70
N THR A 23 10.45 -11.43 -11.98
CA THR A 23 11.20 -12.47 -12.70
C THR A 23 11.57 -12.07 -14.12
N GLN A 24 12.53 -12.78 -14.71
CA GLN A 24 12.85 -12.69 -16.13
C GLN A 24 12.23 -13.88 -16.86
N PHE A 25 11.58 -13.61 -18.00
CA PHE A 25 11.13 -14.67 -18.89
C PHE A 25 12.24 -15.03 -19.87
N VAL A 26 12.77 -16.23 -19.73
CA VAL A 26 13.89 -16.76 -20.51
C VAL A 26 13.52 -18.08 -21.18
N ALA A 27 14.05 -18.31 -22.36
CA ALA A 27 14.02 -19.60 -23.05
C ALA A 27 15.44 -20.20 -23.06
N GLU A 28 15.56 -21.43 -22.58
CA GLU A 28 16.80 -22.20 -22.63
C GLU A 28 16.99 -22.80 -24.03
N PRO A 29 18.18 -22.68 -24.62
CA PRO A 29 18.47 -23.32 -25.89
C PRO A 29 18.57 -24.85 -25.71
N PRO A 30 18.23 -25.63 -26.75
CA PRO A 30 18.30 -27.10 -26.69
C PRO A 30 19.74 -27.64 -26.56
N GLU A 31 20.74 -26.84 -26.91
CA GLU A 31 22.15 -27.22 -26.81
C GLU A 31 22.77 -26.78 -25.47
N PRO A 32 23.49 -27.67 -24.76
CA PRO A 32 24.18 -27.32 -23.53
C PRO A 32 25.21 -26.21 -23.76
N GLY A 33 25.11 -25.12 -22.99
CA GLY A 33 26.02 -23.97 -23.09
C GLY A 33 25.61 -22.89 -24.08
N GLY A 34 24.44 -23.00 -24.72
CA GLY A 34 23.87 -21.93 -25.52
C GLY A 34 23.46 -20.71 -24.67
N GLN A 35 23.37 -19.54 -25.31
CA GLN A 35 22.95 -18.31 -24.65
C GLN A 35 21.45 -18.29 -24.39
N LEU A 36 21.05 -17.90 -23.17
CA LEU A 36 19.64 -17.69 -22.81
C LEU A 36 19.01 -16.62 -23.71
N SER A 37 17.80 -16.90 -24.19
CA SER A 37 17.01 -15.94 -24.97
C SER A 37 15.98 -15.29 -24.06
N PHE A 38 16.11 -13.98 -23.86
CA PHE A 38 15.20 -13.19 -23.02
C PHE A 38 14.01 -12.66 -23.85
N LEU A 39 12.81 -12.65 -23.28
CA LEU A 39 11.60 -12.18 -23.97
C LEU A 39 11.71 -10.70 -24.40
N LEU A 40 12.11 -9.83 -23.47
CA LEU A 40 12.25 -8.37 -23.68
C LEU A 40 13.69 -7.86 -23.51
N GLY A 41 14.61 -8.72 -23.06
CA GLY A 41 16.00 -8.39 -22.75
C GLY A 41 16.37 -8.75 -21.30
N PRO A 42 17.68 -8.78 -20.97
CA PRO A 42 18.16 -9.16 -19.63
C PRO A 42 17.84 -8.10 -18.56
N ASP A 43 17.67 -6.84 -18.92
CA ASP A 43 17.38 -5.77 -17.96
C ASP A 43 15.89 -5.69 -17.58
N TRP A 44 15.05 -6.52 -18.21
CA TRP A 44 13.60 -6.50 -18.03
C TRP A 44 13.16 -7.56 -17.03
N GLN A 45 12.51 -7.11 -15.96
CA GLN A 45 11.82 -7.97 -15.02
C GLN A 45 10.32 -7.72 -15.10
N LEU A 46 9.55 -8.80 -15.01
CA LEU A 46 8.09 -8.78 -15.00
C LEU A 46 7.62 -9.05 -13.59
N ASP A 47 6.64 -8.25 -13.15
CA ASP A 47 5.95 -8.48 -11.90
C ASP A 47 4.98 -9.64 -12.05
N ILE A 48 5.27 -10.74 -11.35
CA ILE A 48 4.48 -11.97 -11.36
C ILE A 48 3.80 -12.21 -10.01
N THR A 49 3.77 -11.21 -9.12
CA THR A 49 3.24 -11.33 -7.75
C THR A 49 1.86 -11.99 -7.74
N GLU A 50 0.94 -11.54 -8.61
CA GLU A 50 -0.40 -12.12 -8.75
C GLU A 50 -0.38 -13.58 -9.21
N MET A 51 0.55 -13.95 -10.09
CA MET A 51 0.64 -15.32 -10.62
C MET A 51 1.14 -16.33 -9.58
N VAL A 52 2.01 -15.89 -8.67
CA VAL A 52 2.62 -16.76 -7.65
C VAL A 52 1.97 -16.62 -6.28
N ARG A 53 0.96 -15.76 -6.15
CA ARG A 53 0.24 -15.44 -4.92
C ARG A 53 -0.10 -16.65 -4.05
N GLU A 54 -0.63 -17.72 -4.67
CA GLU A 54 -1.05 -18.93 -3.96
C GLU A 54 0.11 -19.87 -3.59
N PHE A 55 1.30 -19.65 -4.15
CA PHE A 55 2.50 -20.46 -3.94
C PHE A 55 3.54 -19.76 -3.06
N MET A 56 3.20 -18.60 -2.50
CA MET A 56 4.03 -17.87 -1.55
C MET A 56 3.70 -18.30 -0.12
N GLN A 57 4.73 -18.66 0.65
CA GLN A 57 4.59 -19.07 2.04
C GLN A 57 5.61 -18.37 2.93
N VAL A 58 5.29 -18.23 4.22
CA VAL A 58 6.22 -17.79 5.26
C VAL A 58 6.61 -19.00 6.09
N GLU A 59 7.91 -19.26 6.22
CA GLU A 59 8.45 -20.45 6.90
C GLU A 59 8.08 -20.50 8.39
N GLU A 60 8.19 -19.36 9.08
CA GLU A 60 7.78 -19.21 10.49
C GLU A 60 6.65 -18.16 10.60
N PRO A 61 5.37 -18.59 10.52
CA PRO A 61 4.21 -17.71 10.58
C PRO A 61 4.03 -16.98 11.91
N ARG A 62 4.73 -17.41 12.97
CA ARG A 62 4.72 -16.72 14.26
C ARG A 62 5.44 -15.38 14.21
N ILE A 63 6.48 -15.28 13.38
CA ILE A 63 7.32 -14.07 13.25
C ILE A 63 6.67 -13.07 12.30
N ALA A 64 6.17 -13.53 11.16
CA ALA A 64 5.47 -12.71 10.19
C ALA A 64 4.41 -13.50 9.43
N ARG A 65 3.40 -12.81 8.89
CA ARG A 65 2.33 -13.40 8.09
C ARG A 65 2.18 -12.66 6.77
N LEU A 66 2.08 -13.40 5.69
CA LEU A 66 1.73 -12.86 4.38
C LEU A 66 0.20 -12.82 4.24
N GLN A 67 -0.38 -11.63 4.21
CA GLN A 67 -1.79 -11.40 3.97
C GLN A 67 -2.03 -11.21 2.48
N GLU A 68 -3.01 -11.94 1.95
CA GLU A 68 -3.46 -11.77 0.57
C GLU A 68 -2.31 -11.85 -0.46
N GLY A 69 -1.23 -12.56 -0.14
CA GLY A 69 -0.03 -12.72 -0.97
C GLY A 69 0.72 -11.44 -1.36
N GLN A 70 0.35 -10.28 -0.77
CA GLN A 70 0.93 -8.98 -1.14
C GLN A 70 1.42 -8.19 0.08
N VAL A 71 0.82 -8.36 1.25
CA VAL A 71 1.15 -7.57 2.44
C VAL A 71 1.79 -8.47 3.48
N LEU A 72 3.07 -8.27 3.75
CA LEU A 72 3.76 -8.94 4.84
C LEU A 72 3.56 -8.15 6.14
N VAL A 73 3.09 -8.84 7.18
CA VAL A 73 2.79 -8.26 8.49
C VAL A 73 3.69 -8.90 9.54
N GLY A 74 4.49 -8.10 10.25
CA GLY A 74 5.26 -8.57 11.41
C GLY A 74 4.35 -8.94 12.58
N LEU A 75 4.75 -9.93 13.37
CA LEU A 75 3.95 -10.48 14.48
C LEU A 75 4.77 -10.73 15.75
N GLU A 76 6.00 -11.23 15.63
CA GLU A 76 6.92 -11.47 16.75
C GLU A 76 8.35 -11.13 16.31
N LEU A 77 9.20 -10.78 17.28
CA LEU A 77 10.63 -10.55 17.04
C LEU A 77 11.30 -11.82 16.54
N GLY A 78 12.10 -11.70 15.48
CA GLY A 78 12.83 -12.82 14.93
C GLY A 78 13.10 -12.68 13.44
N MET A 79 13.64 -13.75 12.87
CA MET A 79 13.95 -13.86 11.46
C MET A 79 13.18 -15.03 10.85
N THR A 80 12.56 -14.80 9.71
CA THR A 80 11.80 -15.80 8.95
C THR A 80 12.10 -15.66 7.46
N THR A 81 11.69 -16.62 6.64
CA THR A 81 11.86 -16.56 5.19
C THR A 81 10.50 -16.57 4.50
N ILE A 82 10.36 -15.74 3.46
CA ILE A 82 9.30 -15.86 2.48
C ILE A 82 9.84 -16.76 1.38
N GLN A 83 9.13 -17.83 1.06
CA GLN A 83 9.49 -18.78 0.01
C GLN A 83 8.41 -18.78 -1.07
N ILE A 84 8.84 -19.01 -2.31
CA ILE A 84 7.97 -19.22 -3.45
C ILE A 84 8.15 -20.66 -3.89
N LEU A 85 7.08 -21.44 -3.85
CA LEU A 85 7.11 -22.85 -4.22
C LEU A 85 6.69 -23.05 -5.67
N SER A 86 7.21 -24.11 -6.29
CA SER A 86 6.77 -24.56 -7.59
C SER A 86 5.41 -25.26 -7.46
N PRO A 87 4.38 -24.85 -8.24
CA PRO A 87 3.08 -25.50 -8.22
C PRO A 87 3.11 -26.96 -8.70
N LEU A 88 4.19 -27.38 -9.35
CA LEU A 88 4.33 -28.70 -9.96
C LEU A 88 5.19 -29.67 -9.15
N SER A 89 6.10 -29.16 -8.31
CA SER A 89 7.14 -29.99 -7.70
C SER A 89 7.43 -29.64 -6.23
N ASP A 90 6.74 -28.67 -5.64
CA ASP A 90 6.99 -28.13 -4.30
C ASP A 90 8.45 -27.68 -4.07
N ALA A 91 9.23 -27.52 -5.14
CA ALA A 91 10.58 -27.00 -5.07
C ALA A 91 10.57 -25.50 -4.77
N ILE A 92 11.49 -25.03 -3.94
CA ILE A 92 11.67 -23.60 -3.68
C ILE A 92 12.26 -22.95 -4.93
N LEU A 93 11.47 -22.07 -5.56
CA LEU A 93 11.86 -21.28 -6.74
C LEU A 93 12.60 -20.01 -6.35
N ALA A 94 12.24 -19.41 -5.21
CA ALA A 94 12.88 -18.23 -4.67
C ALA A 94 12.65 -18.15 -3.16
N GLU A 95 13.56 -17.49 -2.46
CA GLU A 95 13.41 -17.19 -1.03
C GLU A 95 13.94 -15.79 -0.69
N LYS A 96 13.33 -15.17 0.33
CA LYS A 96 13.76 -13.89 0.86
C LYS A 96 13.65 -13.90 2.38
N THR A 97 14.77 -13.74 3.06
CA THR A 97 14.81 -13.57 4.51
C THR A 97 14.28 -12.20 4.92
N VAL A 98 13.44 -12.19 5.95
CA VAL A 98 12.87 -11.00 6.58
C VAL A 98 13.15 -11.05 8.08
N THR A 99 13.43 -9.90 8.68
CA THR A 99 13.68 -9.77 10.12
C THR A 99 12.73 -8.75 10.72
N VAL A 100 12.09 -9.12 11.82
CA VAL A 100 11.23 -8.25 12.63
C VAL A 100 12.04 -7.79 13.84
N LEU A 101 12.20 -6.48 13.98
CA LEU A 101 13.03 -5.83 14.99
C LEU A 101 12.17 -5.18 16.10
N ASP A 102 12.76 -4.94 17.27
CA ASP A 102 12.10 -4.28 18.42
C ASP A 102 12.24 -2.75 18.37
N GLU A 103 12.89 -2.22 17.33
CA GLU A 103 13.08 -0.79 17.19
C GLU A 103 11.72 -0.11 16.93
N LYS A 104 11.35 0.77 17.85
CA LYS A 104 10.09 1.50 17.77
C LYS A 104 10.22 2.61 16.74
N VAL A 105 9.40 2.53 15.71
CA VAL A 105 9.15 3.62 14.78
C VAL A 105 7.90 4.38 15.17
N THR A 106 7.89 5.68 14.86
CA THR A 106 6.71 6.52 15.01
C THR A 106 6.27 7.06 13.67
N ILE A 107 4.98 7.35 13.54
CA ILE A 107 4.46 8.07 12.38
C ILE A 107 4.96 9.51 12.45
N THR A 108 5.62 9.98 11.39
CA THR A 108 6.14 11.34 11.29
C THR A 108 5.25 12.23 10.44
N ASP A 109 4.64 11.67 9.40
CA ASP A 109 3.80 12.44 8.48
C ASP A 109 2.71 11.57 7.84
N LEU A 110 1.66 12.22 7.36
CA LEU A 110 0.60 11.62 6.55
C LEU A 110 0.59 12.31 5.19
N GLY A 111 1.02 11.60 4.15
CA GLY A 111 0.86 12.06 2.78
C GLY A 111 -0.59 11.93 2.35
N VAL A 112 -1.07 12.96 1.64
CA VAL A 112 -2.45 13.06 1.16
C VAL A 112 -2.39 13.49 -0.31
N GLN A 113 -3.10 12.77 -1.16
CA GLN A 113 -3.27 13.09 -2.57
C GLN A 113 -4.74 13.08 -2.94
N LEU A 114 -5.21 14.16 -3.56
CA LEU A 114 -6.54 14.23 -4.12
C LEU A 114 -6.56 13.51 -5.47
N VAL A 115 -7.54 12.64 -5.70
CA VAL A 115 -7.72 11.90 -6.95
C VAL A 115 -9.09 12.23 -7.54
N THR A 116 -9.10 13.10 -8.54
CA THR A 116 -10.29 13.56 -9.27
C THR A 116 -10.55 12.75 -10.54
N GLY A 117 -9.52 12.05 -11.03
CA GLY A 117 -9.57 11.22 -12.22
C GLY A 117 -8.24 10.48 -12.44
N LEU A 118 -8.24 9.56 -13.40
CA LEU A 118 -7.04 8.87 -13.86
C LEU A 118 -6.86 9.15 -15.34
N SER A 119 -5.65 9.51 -15.73
CA SER A 119 -5.26 9.62 -17.14
C SER A 119 -4.27 8.53 -17.48
N LEU A 120 -4.42 7.94 -18.68
CA LEU A 120 -3.53 6.91 -19.18
C LEU A 120 -2.85 7.41 -20.45
N SER A 121 -1.52 7.35 -20.48
CA SER A 121 -0.73 7.63 -21.67
C SER A 121 0.04 6.38 -22.08
N LEU A 122 0.06 6.11 -23.38
CA LEU A 122 0.75 4.96 -23.96
C LEU A 122 1.86 5.47 -24.87
N GLN A 123 3.07 4.99 -24.65
CA GLN A 123 4.25 5.35 -25.43
C GLN A 123 5.05 4.09 -25.76
N LEU A 124 5.70 4.04 -26.92
CA LEU A 124 6.63 2.96 -27.22
C LEU A 124 7.83 3.05 -26.26
N SER A 125 8.31 1.91 -25.77
CA SER A 125 9.49 1.89 -24.92
C SER A 125 10.71 2.39 -25.71
N PRO A 126 11.50 3.37 -25.20
CA PRO A 126 12.74 3.79 -25.83
C PRO A 126 13.76 2.65 -25.94
N GLY A 127 13.65 1.63 -25.06
CA GLY A 127 14.55 0.48 -25.03
C GLY A 127 14.12 -0.72 -25.87
N SER A 128 12.86 -0.79 -26.32
CA SER A 128 12.36 -1.93 -27.10
C SER A 128 11.11 -1.58 -27.90
N ASN A 129 11.10 -1.92 -29.19
CA ASN A 129 9.90 -1.80 -30.05
C ASN A 129 8.84 -2.90 -29.78
N ARG A 130 9.11 -3.82 -28.84
CA ARG A 130 8.20 -4.89 -28.43
C ARG A 130 7.48 -4.59 -27.12
N ALA A 131 7.70 -3.40 -26.54
CA ALA A 131 7.09 -2.98 -25.29
C ALA A 131 6.42 -1.62 -25.45
N ILE A 132 5.27 -1.47 -24.77
CA ILE A 132 4.54 -0.22 -24.64
C ILE A 132 4.60 0.18 -23.17
N PHE A 133 5.06 1.39 -22.88
CA PHE A 133 4.94 1.99 -21.56
C PHE A 133 3.56 2.62 -21.42
N ALA A 134 2.83 2.12 -20.42
CA ALA A 134 1.55 2.64 -20.01
C ALA A 134 1.74 3.41 -18.70
N THR A 135 1.66 4.74 -18.76
CA THR A 135 1.78 5.60 -17.58
C THR A 135 0.40 6.07 -17.18
N ALA A 136 -0.06 5.60 -16.02
CA ALA A 136 -1.26 6.10 -15.35
C ALA A 136 -0.88 7.24 -14.40
N VAL A 137 -1.58 8.37 -14.49
CA VAL A 137 -1.36 9.54 -13.63
C VAL A 137 -2.68 9.92 -12.96
N ALA A 138 -2.66 10.03 -11.64
CA ALA A 138 -3.76 10.57 -10.87
C ALA A 138 -3.88 12.08 -11.11
N GLN A 139 -5.08 12.51 -11.46
CA GLN A 139 -5.41 13.92 -11.62
C GLN A 139 -5.84 14.47 -10.27
N GLU A 140 -5.32 15.64 -9.91
CA GLU A 140 -5.58 16.27 -8.61
C GLU A 140 -6.46 17.52 -8.73
N LEU A 141 -6.66 18.01 -9.96
CA LEU A 141 -7.42 19.22 -10.21
C LEU A 141 -8.92 18.90 -10.36
N LEU A 142 -9.73 19.56 -9.53
CA LEU A 142 -11.18 19.59 -9.67
C LEU A 142 -11.54 20.60 -10.77
N GLN A 143 -12.26 20.15 -11.79
CA GLN A 143 -12.54 20.90 -13.02
C GLN A 143 -13.91 21.57 -13.02
N SER A 144 -14.88 21.03 -12.28
CA SER A 144 -16.25 21.54 -12.25
C SER A 144 -16.83 21.58 -10.84
N PRO A 145 -17.70 22.57 -10.52
CA PRO A 145 -18.48 22.54 -9.29
C PRO A 145 -19.23 21.21 -9.13
N LYS A 146 -19.30 20.72 -7.90
CA LYS A 146 -19.88 19.44 -7.47
C LYS A 146 -19.17 18.21 -8.00
N GLN A 147 -17.98 18.35 -8.59
CA GLN A 147 -17.15 17.20 -8.90
C GLN A 147 -16.65 16.58 -7.60
N GLU A 148 -16.86 15.28 -7.45
CA GLU A 148 -16.35 14.49 -6.33
C GLU A 148 -14.94 13.99 -6.64
N ALA A 149 -14.14 13.84 -5.59
CA ALA A 149 -12.79 13.31 -5.63
C ALA A 149 -12.52 12.40 -4.43
N ALA A 150 -11.72 11.38 -4.68
CA ALA A 150 -11.24 10.45 -3.66
C ALA A 150 -9.94 10.95 -3.06
N ILE A 151 -9.59 10.46 -1.87
CA ILE A 151 -8.28 10.70 -1.25
C ILE A 151 -7.47 9.42 -1.31
N SER A 152 -6.21 9.53 -1.71
CA SER A 152 -5.18 8.51 -1.48
C SER A 152 -4.25 9.00 -0.38
N CYS A 153 -3.93 8.12 0.58
CA CYS A 153 -3.10 8.47 1.73
C CYS A 153 -1.99 7.45 1.96
N TRP A 154 -0.84 7.91 2.46
CA TRP A 154 0.26 7.06 2.90
C TRP A 154 0.89 7.59 4.19
N ILE A 155 1.36 6.68 5.03
CA ILE A 155 2.06 6.99 6.27
C ILE A 155 3.56 7.08 5.99
N GLN A 156 4.21 8.12 6.50
CA GLN A 156 5.67 8.17 6.63
C GLN A 156 6.09 7.86 8.06
N PHE A 157 7.08 6.99 8.21
CA PHE A 157 7.66 6.60 9.49
C PHE A 157 9.01 7.27 9.75
N SER A 158 9.43 7.28 11.02
CA SER A 158 10.70 7.87 11.48
C SER A 158 11.95 7.18 10.94
N ASP A 159 11.83 5.95 10.44
CA ASP A 159 12.91 5.21 9.76
C ASP A 159 13.00 5.55 8.26
N GLY A 160 12.16 6.45 7.77
CA GLY A 160 12.10 6.87 6.37
C GLY A 160 11.25 5.96 5.48
N SER A 161 10.66 4.90 6.02
CA SER A 161 9.73 4.05 5.28
C SER A 161 8.41 4.77 5.01
N VAL A 162 7.81 4.46 3.86
CA VAL A 162 6.52 5.01 3.42
C VAL A 162 5.61 3.86 3.02
N MET A 163 4.42 3.80 3.62
CA MET A 163 3.44 2.74 3.36
C MET A 163 2.07 3.33 3.05
N PRO A 164 1.40 2.89 1.97
CA PRO A 164 0.06 3.35 1.66
C PRO A 164 -0.92 2.84 2.73
N LEU A 165 -1.97 3.61 3.03
CA LEU A 165 -2.89 3.30 4.13
C LEU A 165 -3.81 2.10 3.83
N ASP A 166 -3.96 1.71 2.57
CA ASP A 166 -4.81 0.61 2.11
C ASP A 166 -4.30 -0.78 2.53
N ILE A 167 -3.04 -0.90 2.99
CA ILE A 167 -2.47 -2.16 3.50
C ILE A 167 -2.79 -2.41 4.98
N TYR A 168 -3.46 -1.47 5.66
CA TYR A 168 -3.84 -1.56 7.06
C TYR A 168 -5.34 -1.85 7.21
N ASP A 169 -5.75 -2.54 8.28
CA ASP A 169 -7.18 -2.78 8.52
C ASP A 169 -7.87 -1.44 8.85
N PRO A 170 -8.93 -1.07 8.10
CA PRO A 170 -9.75 0.12 8.40
C PRO A 170 -10.28 0.24 9.83
N LYS A 171 -10.29 -0.85 10.61
CA LYS A 171 -10.71 -0.85 12.01
C LYS A 171 -9.66 -0.31 12.96
N ASP A 172 -8.38 -0.31 12.55
CA ASP A 172 -7.26 0.10 13.40
C ASP A 172 -7.10 1.63 13.48
N PHE A 173 -7.68 2.36 12.52
CA PHE A 173 -7.61 3.81 12.44
C PHE A 173 -8.93 4.42 11.95
N SER A 174 -9.04 5.74 12.05
CA SER A 174 -10.12 6.51 11.45
C SER A 174 -9.53 7.73 10.75
N LEU A 175 -10.07 8.08 9.58
CA LEU A 175 -9.68 9.29 8.85
C LEU A 175 -10.75 10.35 9.00
N SER A 176 -10.33 11.53 9.44
CA SER A 176 -11.18 12.72 9.54
C SER A 176 -10.64 13.77 8.59
N ALA A 177 -11.40 14.11 7.55
CA ALA A 177 -11.04 15.19 6.64
C ALA A 177 -11.81 16.46 7.03
N THR A 178 -11.14 17.62 6.92
CA THR A 178 -11.68 18.94 7.22
C THR A 178 -11.36 19.89 6.09
N SER A 179 -12.33 20.70 5.67
CA SER A 179 -12.11 21.71 4.64
C SER A 179 -11.49 22.95 5.28
N LEU A 180 -10.45 23.48 4.65
CA LEU A 180 -9.80 24.73 5.05
C LEU A 180 -10.52 25.95 4.46
N ASP A 181 -11.30 25.76 3.40
CA ASP A 181 -12.22 26.75 2.84
C ASP A 181 -13.50 26.07 2.33
N GLU A 182 -14.53 26.06 3.18
CA GLU A 182 -15.84 25.45 2.87
C GLU A 182 -16.56 26.08 1.68
N LYS A 183 -16.14 27.26 1.22
CA LYS A 183 -16.70 27.87 0.00
C LYS A 183 -16.12 27.24 -1.25
N VAL A 184 -14.89 26.72 -1.19
CA VAL A 184 -14.17 26.14 -2.31
C VAL A 184 -14.35 24.63 -2.35
N VAL A 185 -14.27 23.97 -1.19
CA VAL A 185 -14.33 22.52 -1.08
C VAL A 185 -15.24 22.12 0.09
N SER A 186 -16.14 21.18 -0.15
CA SER A 186 -16.95 20.53 0.89
C SER A 186 -16.51 19.08 1.08
N ILE A 187 -16.79 18.53 2.27
CA ILE A 187 -16.41 17.16 2.64
C ILE A 187 -17.66 16.39 3.01
N HIS A 188 -17.83 15.25 2.36
CA HIS A 188 -18.93 14.33 2.57
C HIS A 188 -18.41 13.04 3.20
N HIS A 189 -18.93 12.74 4.39
CA HIS A 189 -18.73 11.46 5.05
C HIS A 189 -19.97 10.60 4.81
N ASP A 190 -19.87 9.67 3.86
CA ASP A 190 -20.90 8.65 3.71
C ASP A 190 -20.51 7.44 4.60
N PRO A 191 -21.34 7.06 5.58
CA PRO A 191 -21.03 5.96 6.51
C PRO A 191 -20.87 4.60 5.83
N ARG A 192 -21.21 4.47 4.54
CA ARG A 192 -20.95 3.27 3.73
C ARG A 192 -19.52 3.19 3.22
N PHE A 193 -18.80 4.31 3.17
CA PHE A 193 -17.43 4.39 2.69
C PHE A 193 -16.48 4.70 3.84
N THR A 194 -15.38 3.95 3.91
CA THR A 194 -14.32 4.14 4.91
C THR A 194 -13.61 5.49 4.75
N TRP A 195 -13.57 6.00 3.52
CA TRP A 195 -12.81 7.19 3.14
C TRP A 195 -13.77 8.38 2.94
N PRO A 196 -13.38 9.59 3.39
CA PRO A 196 -14.14 10.80 3.10
C PRO A 196 -14.10 11.12 1.60
N VAL A 197 -15.21 11.64 1.08
CA VAL A 197 -15.33 12.13 -0.28
C VAL A 197 -15.25 13.65 -0.27
N ILE A 198 -14.46 14.20 -1.18
CA ILE A 198 -14.26 15.64 -1.32
C ILE A 198 -15.07 16.13 -2.51
N ALA A 199 -15.80 17.23 -2.37
CA ALA A 199 -16.53 17.84 -3.48
C ALA A 199 -16.08 19.28 -3.72
N ALA A 200 -15.90 19.65 -4.99
CA ALA A 200 -15.66 21.03 -5.39
C ALA A 200 -16.95 21.86 -5.22
N GLU A 201 -16.86 23.06 -4.69
CA GLU A 201 -17.99 24.00 -4.62
C GLU A 201 -17.75 25.21 -5.54
N THR A 202 -16.58 25.84 -5.41
CA THR A 202 -16.17 26.99 -6.22
C THR A 202 -14.68 26.93 -6.59
N GLU A 203 -14.21 27.90 -7.38
CA GLU A 203 -12.80 27.99 -7.77
C GLU A 203 -11.91 28.41 -6.59
N GLY A 204 -10.80 27.72 -6.42
CA GLY A 204 -9.78 28.06 -5.44
C GLY A 204 -8.50 27.26 -5.65
N GLN A 205 -7.47 27.57 -4.87
CA GLN A 205 -6.12 27.02 -5.03
C GLN A 205 -5.39 26.88 -3.69
N GLY A 206 -4.41 25.99 -3.65
CA GLY A 206 -3.61 25.71 -2.45
C GLY A 206 -4.07 24.46 -1.70
N ALA A 207 -3.56 24.28 -0.48
CA ALA A 207 -3.99 23.22 0.41
C ALA A 207 -5.39 23.57 0.96
N LEU A 208 -6.41 22.89 0.44
CA LEU A 208 -7.82 23.16 0.76
C LEU A 208 -8.44 22.10 1.68
N VAL A 209 -7.75 20.97 1.84
CA VAL A 209 -8.21 19.86 2.67
C VAL A 209 -7.13 19.54 3.69
N ARG A 210 -7.54 19.24 4.91
CA ARG A 210 -6.68 18.71 5.97
C ARG A 210 -7.24 17.37 6.40
N VAL A 211 -6.41 16.34 6.35
CA VAL A 211 -6.76 14.98 6.75
C VAL A 211 -6.03 14.63 8.04
N GLU A 212 -6.77 14.13 9.02
CA GLU A 212 -6.23 13.66 10.29
C GLU A 212 -6.43 12.14 10.38
N MET A 213 -5.34 11.42 10.64
CA MET A 213 -5.40 10.02 11.04
C MET A 213 -5.56 9.97 12.55
N VAL A 214 -6.64 9.36 13.01
CA VAL A 214 -7.02 9.27 14.41
C VAL A 214 -7.02 7.80 14.83
N ILE A 215 -6.65 7.54 16.08
CA ILE A 215 -6.77 6.20 16.65
C ILE A 215 -8.23 5.72 16.59
N SER A 216 -8.43 4.43 16.30
CA SER A 216 -9.74 3.78 16.32
C SER A 216 -10.56 4.16 17.56
N GLU A 217 -11.85 4.45 17.38
CA GLU A 217 -12.74 4.83 18.48
C GLU A 217 -12.79 3.78 19.59
N SER A 218 -12.70 2.50 19.20
CA SER A 218 -12.63 1.36 20.12
C SER A 218 -11.46 1.43 21.11
N CYS A 219 -10.40 2.15 20.75
CA CYS A 219 -9.19 2.32 21.53
C CYS A 219 -9.13 3.64 22.29
N GLN A 220 -10.06 4.56 22.08
CA GLN A 220 -10.04 5.87 22.72
C GLN A 220 -10.37 5.74 24.21
N LYS A 221 -9.36 5.95 25.06
CA LYS A 221 -9.51 5.94 26.53
C LYS A 221 -10.18 7.21 27.08
N SER A 222 -10.32 8.25 26.27
CA SER A 222 -10.87 9.55 26.62
C SER A 222 -11.80 10.05 25.51
N LYS A 223 -12.70 10.97 25.83
CA LYS A 223 -13.53 11.66 24.82
C LYS A 223 -12.73 12.55 23.86
N ARG A 224 -11.44 12.78 24.14
CA ARG A 224 -10.55 13.56 23.26
C ARG A 224 -10.01 12.65 22.16
N LYS A 225 -10.24 13.04 20.89
CA LYS A 225 -9.64 12.39 19.72
C LYS A 225 -8.11 12.41 19.82
N SER A 226 -7.48 11.23 19.77
CA SER A 226 -6.03 11.10 19.72
C SER A 226 -5.59 11.05 18.26
N VAL A 227 -5.07 12.17 17.76
CA VAL A 227 -4.53 12.29 16.41
C VAL A 227 -3.15 11.61 16.37
N LEU A 228 -2.97 10.71 15.41
CA LEU A 228 -1.72 10.00 15.12
C LEU A 228 -0.85 10.80 14.13
N ALA A 229 -1.47 11.35 13.10
CA ALA A 229 -0.80 12.14 12.06
C ALA A 229 -1.77 13.08 11.36
N VAL A 230 -1.24 14.10 10.70
CA VAL A 230 -2.02 15.10 9.93
C VAL A 230 -1.32 15.33 8.61
N GLY A 231 -2.09 15.38 7.53
CA GLY A 231 -1.66 15.76 6.18
C GLY A 231 -2.59 16.80 5.57
N SER A 232 -2.16 17.42 4.48
CA SER A 232 -2.94 18.43 3.73
C SER A 232 -2.70 18.34 2.24
#